data_AF-A0A819U7A3-F1
#
_entry.id   AF-A0A819U7A3-F1
#
_cell.length_a   1.000
_cell.length_b   1.000
_cell.length_c   1.000
_cell.angle_alpha   90.00
_cell.angle_beta   90.00
_cell.angle_gamma   90.00
#
_symmetry.space_group_name_H-M   'P 1'
#
loop_
_entity.id
_entity.type
_entity.pdbx_description
1 polymer ?
#
loop_
_entity_poly.entity_id
_entity_poly.type
_entity_poly.pdbx_seq_one_letter_code
_entity_poly.pdbx_strand_id
1 'polypeptide(L)' 'MDGSPPINFIPPTVLPLNISPLDNSAPSRFSKNTSIGTLLDAFFIEEWAYTSSYEDYFAVCAPTHCNFEYVTRNNL' A
#
# COMPACT_ATOMS: atom_id res chain seq x y z
N MET A 1 -0.26 -33.36 10.42
CA MET A 1 0.24 -32.05 10.85
C MET A 1 -0.90 -31.37 11.58
N ASP A 2 -0.98 -31.61 12.89
CA ASP A 2 -2.02 -31.05 13.76
C ASP A 2 -1.74 -29.56 13.93
N GLY A 3 -2.62 -28.71 13.41
CA GLY A 3 -2.46 -27.25 13.34
C GLY A 3 -2.53 -26.55 14.70
N SER A 4 -2.09 -27.20 15.77
CA SER A 4 -1.97 -26.58 17.08
C SER A 4 -0.84 -25.56 17.10
N PRO A 5 -1.05 -24.37 17.70
CA PRO A 5 0.00 -23.38 17.86
C PRO A 5 1.10 -23.90 18.81
N PRO A 6 2.37 -23.53 18.59
CA PRO A 6 3.47 -23.93 19.46
C PRO A 6 3.29 -23.35 20.87
N ILE A 7 3.62 -24.14 21.89
CA ILE A 7 3.37 -23.87 23.33
C ILE A 7 4.21 -22.69 23.88
N ASN A 8 5.02 -22.04 23.03
CA ASN A 8 5.94 -20.96 23.39
C ASN A 8 5.63 -19.62 22.68
N PHE A 9 4.37 -19.35 22.35
CA PHE A 9 4.00 -18.01 21.87
C PHE A 9 4.03 -17.01 23.02
N ILE A 10 5.15 -16.29 23.15
CA ILE A 10 5.28 -15.15 24.06
C ILE A 10 4.74 -13.94 23.30
N PRO A 11 3.61 -13.33 23.73
CA PRO A 11 3.13 -12.11 23.10
C PRO A 11 4.19 -11.01 23.26
N PRO A 12 4.40 -10.14 22.25
CA PRO A 12 5.31 -9.02 22.40
C PRO A 12 4.87 -8.19 23.62
N THR A 13 5.82 -7.97 24.52
CA THR A 13 5.64 -7.08 25.66
C THR A 13 5.20 -5.71 25.14
N VAL A 14 4.11 -5.21 25.73
CA VAL A 14 3.45 -3.95 25.38
C VAL A 14 4.46 -2.86 25.01
N LEU A 15 4.37 -2.37 23.78
CA LEU A 15 5.12 -1.18 23.37
C LEU A 15 4.67 -0.02 24.25
N PRO A 16 5.58 0.77 24.85
CA PRO A 16 5.20 1.94 25.61
C PRO A 16 4.47 2.92 24.69
N LEU A 17 3.20 3.21 25.02
CA LEU A 17 2.38 4.15 24.28
C LEU A 17 2.87 5.58 24.56
N ASN A 18 3.64 6.15 23.63
CA ASN A 18 4.06 7.54 23.69
C ASN A 18 2.98 8.45 23.08
N ILE A 19 2.03 8.87 23.92
CA ILE A 19 0.96 9.80 23.53
C ILE A 19 1.34 11.23 23.93
N SER A 20 1.37 12.13 22.95
CA SER A 20 1.44 13.56 23.21
C SER A 20 0.01 14.12 23.34
N PRO A 21 -0.29 14.93 24.36
CA PRO A 21 -1.58 15.61 24.45
C PRO A 21 -1.78 16.52 23.23
N LEU A 22 -3.04 16.69 22.84
CA LEU A 22 -3.39 17.62 21.76
C LEU A 22 -3.08 19.06 22.18
N ASP A 23 -2.13 19.69 21.48
CA ASP A 23 -1.82 21.11 21.64
C ASP A 23 -2.81 21.96 20.84
N ASN A 24 -3.60 22.77 21.55
CA ASN A 24 -4.61 23.65 20.95
C ASN A 24 -4.02 24.94 20.34
N SER A 25 -2.75 25.24 20.65
CA SER A 25 -1.98 26.37 20.13
C SER A 25 -1.16 26.00 18.90
N ALA A 26 -0.98 24.70 18.65
CA ALA A 26 -0.33 24.20 17.46
C ALA A 26 -1.08 24.63 16.19
N PRO A 27 -0.36 25.03 15.14
CA PRO A 27 -0.98 25.39 13.87
C PRO A 27 -1.65 24.15 13.27
N SER A 28 -2.96 24.26 13.00
CA SER A 28 -3.71 23.28 12.23
C SER A 28 -3.71 23.67 10.75
N ARG A 29 -3.77 22.67 9.86
CA ARG A 29 -3.98 22.87 8.42
C ARG A 29 -5.27 23.64 8.11
N PHE A 30 -6.27 23.54 9.00
CA PHE A 30 -7.57 24.22 8.85
C PHE A 30 -7.89 25.08 10.07
N SER A 31 -8.48 26.25 9.81
CA SER A 31 -9.00 27.13 10.85
C SER A 31 -10.30 26.58 11.44
N LYS A 32 -10.63 26.97 12.68
CA LYS A 32 -11.91 26.61 13.30
C LYS A 32 -13.14 27.12 12.53
N ASN A 33 -12.95 28.17 11.71
CA ASN A 33 -14.00 28.75 10.87
C ASN A 33 -14.03 28.17 9.45
N THR A 34 -13.20 27.16 9.14
CA THR A 34 -13.22 26.50 7.83
C THR A 34 -14.57 25.81 7.60
N SER A 35 -15.13 25.98 6.40
CA SER A 35 -16.40 25.36 6.04
C SER A 35 -16.28 23.84 5.94
N ILE A 36 -17.37 23.13 6.21
CA ILE A 36 -17.42 21.67 6.05
C ILE A 36 -17.13 21.23 4.61
N GLY A 37 -17.58 22.00 3.60
CA GLY A 37 -17.31 21.70 2.19
C GLY A 37 -15.81 21.69 1.90
N THR A 38 -15.10 22.73 2.33
CA THR A 38 -13.64 22.84 2.16
C THR A 38 -12.86 21.71 2.85
N LEU A 39 -13.37 21.21 3.98
CA LEU A 39 -12.78 20.05 4.65
C LEU A 39 -12.96 18.79 3.80
N LEU A 40 -14.15 18.57 3.25
CA LEU A 40 -14.45 17.41 2.41
C LEU A 40 -13.66 17.41 1.11
N ASP A 41 -13.59 18.54 0.41
CA ASP A 41 -12.82 18.69 -0.84
C ASP A 41 -11.33 18.36 -0.67
N ALA A 42 -10.82 18.53 0.55
CA ALA A 42 -9.41 18.35 0.87
C ALA A 42 -9.13 17.06 1.66
N PHE A 43 -10.18 16.27 1.93
CA PHE A 43 -10.14 15.00 2.64
C PHE A 43 -9.94 13.82 1.68
N PHE A 44 -10.46 13.92 0.46
CA PHE A 44 -10.34 12.86 -0.54
C PHE A 44 -9.11 13.09 -1.44
N ILE A 45 -8.48 11.98 -1.83
CA ILE A 45 -7.48 11.98 -2.90
C ILE A 45 -8.28 11.93 -4.21
N GLU A 46 -8.43 13.08 -4.86
CA GLU A 46 -9.20 13.23 -6.10
C GLU A 46 -8.51 12.52 -7.29
N GLU A 47 -7.18 12.64 -7.37
CA GLU A 47 -6.37 11.96 -8.37
C GLU A 47 -5.12 11.36 -7.72
N TRP A 48 -4.90 10.08 -7.96
CA TRP A 48 -3.61 9.47 -7.68
C TRP A 48 -2.63 9.94 -8.77
N ALA A 49 -1.60 10.70 -8.39
CA ALA A 49 -0.48 10.99 -9.28
C ALA A 49 0.28 9.68 -9.57
N TYR A 50 -0.22 8.91 -10.53
CA TYR A 50 0.38 7.65 -10.99
C TYR A 50 1.59 7.94 -11.88
N THR A 51 2.70 8.35 -11.26
CA THR A 51 4.02 8.23 -11.91
C THR A 51 4.61 6.87 -11.53
N SER A 52 3.99 5.80 -12.00
CA SER A 52 4.51 4.44 -11.79
C SER A 52 5.41 4.06 -12.96
N SER A 53 6.72 4.09 -12.75
CA SER A 53 7.66 3.39 -13.63
C SER A 53 7.65 1.91 -13.25
N TYR A 54 7.49 1.04 -14.25
CA TYR A 54 7.62 -0.40 -14.10
C TYR A 54 8.97 -0.90 -14.62
N GLU A 55 9.93 0.00 -14.90
CA GLU A 55 11.24 -0.37 -15.45
C GLU A 55 11.95 -1.39 -14.57
N ASP A 56 12.01 -1.17 -13.26
CA ASP A 56 12.66 -2.11 -12.32
C ASP A 56 11.97 -3.47 -12.30
N TYR A 57 10.64 -3.49 -12.34
CA TYR A 57 9.86 -4.73 -12.40
C TYR A 57 10.13 -5.50 -13.69
N PHE A 58 10.11 -4.83 -14.84
CA PHE A 58 10.38 -5.45 -16.14
C PHE A 58 11.85 -5.82 -16.31
N ALA A 59 12.79 -5.10 -15.70
CA ALA A 59 14.20 -5.45 -15.70
C ALA A 59 14.45 -6.78 -14.97
N VAL A 60 13.76 -7.00 -13.84
CA VAL A 60 13.85 -8.26 -13.08
C VAL A 60 13.10 -9.40 -13.80
N CYS A 61 11.96 -9.10 -14.41
CA CYS A 61 11.10 -10.10 -15.06
C CYS A 61 11.34 -10.27 -16.56
N ALA A 62 12.40 -9.67 -17.13
CA ALA A 62 12.68 -9.77 -18.56
C ALA A 62 12.97 -11.24 -18.93
N PRO A 63 12.23 -11.82 -19.90
CA PRO A 63 12.46 -13.19 -20.31
C PRO A 63 13.86 -13.31 -20.94
N THR A 64 14.68 -14.23 -20.39
CA THR A 64 16.03 -14.50 -20.91
C THR A 64 16.02 -15.33 -22.19
N HIS A 65 14.91 -16.02 -22.47
CA HIS A 65 14.75 -16.84 -23.65
C HIS A 65 13.31 -16.81 -24.14
N CYS A 66 13.14 -16.62 -25.44
CA CYS A 66 11.85 -16.74 -26.10
C CYS A 66 11.74 -18.12 -26.74
N ASN A 67 10.77 -18.91 -26.31
CA ASN A 67 10.43 -20.16 -26.97
C ASN A 67 9.25 -19.92 -27.92
N PHE A 68 9.34 -20.48 -29.12
CA PHE A 68 8.21 -20.58 -30.05
C PHE A 68 8.00 -22.03 -30.43
N GLU A 69 6.75 -22.38 -30.69
CA GLU A 69 6.36 -23.71 -31.14
C GLU A 69 5.66 -23.60 -32.49
N TYR A 70 6.07 -24.41 -33.45
CA TYR A 70 5.35 -24.54 -34.72
C TYR A 70 4.21 -25.53 -34.54
N VAL A 71 3.01 -25.01 -34.32
CA VAL A 71 1.80 -25.83 -34.29
C VAL A 71 1.33 -26.04 -35.72
N THR A 72 1.60 -27.22 -36.29
CA THR A 72 0.96 -27.61 -37.55
C THR A 72 -0.49 -27.96 -37.26
N ARG A 73 -1.42 -27.11 -37.70
CA ARG A 73 -2.82 -27.52 -37.83
C ARG A 73 -2.89 -28.57 -38.92
N ASN A 74 -3.10 -29.83 -38.54
CA ASN A 74 -3.57 -30.85 -39.46
C ASN A 74 -4.99 -30.45 -39.89
N ASN A 75 -5.07 -29.60 -40.91
CA ASN A 75 -6.32 -29.30 -41.59
C ASN A 75 -6.51 -30.30 -42.74
N LEU A 76 -7.49 -31.19 -42.52
CA LEU A 76 -8.27 -31.98 -43.49
C LEU A 76 -7.55 -33.15 -44.19
#